data_AF-B4XKE0-F1
#
_entry.id   AF-B4XKE0-F1
#
_cell.length_a   1.000
_cell.length_b   1.000
_cell.length_c   1.000
_cell.angle_alpha   90.00
_cell.angle_beta   90.00
_cell.angle_gamma   90.00
#
_symmetry.space_group_name_H-M   'P 1'
#
loop_
_entity.id
_entity.type
_entity.pdbx_description
1 polymer ?
#
loop_
_entity_poly.entity_id
_entity_poly.type
_entity_poly.pdbx_seq_one_letter_code
_entity_poly.pdbx_strand_id
1 'polypeptide(L)'
;EVLHVWSLKENATIGHLIEMLKSIERFDVLEEIQSSLAKDVSKYRERSSSPMPVQVPEVSPSNYPNLPTTSELHGITLQDDPEGVHKELFDAYVCYCKQDRDFVLKMVERLEREQSGPGGRRLKLCIDDRDLIPGTAYLTVTAELIENRCKRMVV
;
A
#
# COMPACT_ATOMS: atom_id res chain seq x y z
N GLU A 1 -12.47 -16.91 -2.86
CA GLU A 1 -11.06 -16.73 -3.27
C GLU A 1 -10.90 -16.57 -4.80
N VAL A 2 -11.38 -17.51 -5.62
CA VAL A 2 -11.22 -17.47 -7.09
C VAL A 2 -11.79 -16.21 -7.76
N LEU A 3 -13.03 -15.81 -7.46
CA LEU A 3 -13.64 -14.60 -8.05
C LEU A 3 -12.93 -13.31 -7.62
N HIS A 4 -12.34 -13.29 -6.42
CA HIS A 4 -11.57 -12.16 -5.94
C HIS A 4 -10.28 -12.00 -6.77
N VAL A 5 -9.52 -13.09 -6.95
CA VAL A 5 -8.33 -13.07 -7.82
C VAL A 5 -8.69 -12.71 -9.26
N TRP A 6 -9.82 -13.20 -9.78
CA TRP A 6 -10.28 -12.85 -11.13
C TRP A 6 -10.62 -11.36 -11.26
N SER A 7 -11.19 -10.74 -10.22
CA SER A 7 -11.55 -9.31 -10.22
C SER A 7 -10.36 -8.35 -10.36
N LEU A 8 -9.13 -8.83 -10.13
CA LEU A 8 -7.90 -8.04 -10.28
C LEU A 8 -7.45 -7.88 -11.74
N LYS A 9 -8.08 -8.58 -12.69
CA LYS A 9 -7.74 -8.47 -14.12
C LYS A 9 -8.37 -7.22 -14.74
N GLU A 10 -7.65 -6.56 -15.65
CA GLU A 10 -8.10 -5.33 -16.33
C GLU A 10 -9.43 -5.49 -17.09
N ASN A 11 -9.75 -6.70 -17.55
CA ASN A 11 -10.97 -7.01 -18.29
C ASN A 11 -12.07 -7.68 -17.42
N ALA A 12 -11.96 -7.62 -16.09
CA ALA A 12 -12.92 -8.25 -15.18
C ALA A 12 -14.25 -7.49 -15.09
N THR A 13 -15.03 -7.49 -16.17
CA THR A 13 -16.38 -6.90 -16.21
C THR A 13 -17.46 -7.97 -16.06
N ILE A 14 -18.64 -7.57 -15.57
CA ILE A 14 -19.82 -8.47 -15.50
C ILE A 14 -20.11 -9.11 -16.87
N GLY A 15 -19.95 -8.36 -17.97
CA GLY A 15 -20.11 -8.88 -19.32
C GLY A 15 -19.15 -10.04 -19.62
N HIS A 16 -17.86 -9.87 -19.33
CA HIS A 16 -16.86 -10.92 -19.52
C HIS A 16 -17.12 -12.14 -18.61
N LEU A 17 -17.61 -11.93 -17.37
CA LEU A 17 -18.00 -13.05 -16.50
C LEU A 17 -19.10 -13.89 -17.13
N ILE A 18 -20.14 -13.24 -17.66
CA ILE A 18 -21.27 -13.92 -18.32
C ILE A 18 -20.78 -14.68 -19.57
N GLU A 19 -19.94 -14.06 -20.40
CA GLU A 19 -19.38 -14.69 -21.60
C GLU A 19 -18.54 -15.92 -21.27
N MET A 20 -17.69 -15.85 -20.24
CA MET A 20 -16.91 -17.00 -19.78
C MET A 20 -17.80 -18.12 -19.25
N LEU A 21 -18.82 -17.82 -18.45
CA LEU A 21 -19.74 -18.84 -17.93
C LEU A 21 -20.50 -19.53 -19.08
N LYS A 22 -20.84 -18.79 -20.14
CA LYS A 22 -21.41 -19.36 -21.37
C LYS A 22 -20.41 -20.24 -22.11
N SER A 23 -19.14 -19.83 -22.22
CA SER A 23 -18.13 -20.59 -22.97
C SER A 23 -17.73 -21.91 -22.30
N ILE A 24 -17.87 -22.00 -20.97
CA ILE A 24 -17.70 -23.26 -20.21
C ILE A 24 -19.04 -24.02 -20.01
N GLU A 25 -20.11 -23.59 -20.68
CA GLU A 25 -21.44 -24.21 -20.65
C GLU A 25 -22.09 -24.31 -19.26
N ARG A 26 -21.71 -23.41 -18.33
CA ARG A 26 -22.27 -23.35 -16.97
C ARG A 26 -23.51 -22.45 -16.90
N PHE A 27 -24.55 -22.86 -17.61
CA PHE A 27 -25.83 -22.15 -17.64
C PHE A 27 -26.59 -22.23 -16.31
N ASP A 28 -26.41 -23.32 -15.56
CA ASP A 28 -26.95 -23.53 -14.21
C ASP A 28 -26.56 -22.38 -13.26
N VAL A 29 -25.28 -21.99 -13.30
CA VAL A 29 -24.77 -20.89 -12.48
C VAL A 29 -25.39 -19.56 -12.91
N LEU A 30 -25.58 -19.34 -14.21
CA LEU A 30 -26.19 -18.10 -14.72
C LEU A 30 -27.64 -17.94 -14.25
N GLU A 31 -28.41 -19.03 -14.24
CA GLU A 31 -29.79 -19.02 -13.72
C GLU A 31 -29.82 -18.73 -12.22
N GLU A 32 -28.92 -19.34 -11.45
CA GLU A 32 -28.83 -19.14 -10.00
C GLU A 32 -28.48 -17.68 -9.64
N ILE A 33 -27.48 -17.10 -10.30
CA ILE A 33 -26.96 -15.76 -9.94
C ILE A 33 -27.74 -14.61 -10.57
N GLN A 34 -28.65 -14.88 -11.53
CA GLN A 34 -29.33 -13.86 -12.33
C GLN A 34 -29.96 -12.75 -11.48
N SER A 35 -30.67 -13.14 -10.42
CA SER A 35 -31.40 -12.20 -9.56
C SER A 35 -30.47 -11.29 -8.76
N SER A 36 -29.36 -11.85 -8.25
CA SER A 36 -28.33 -11.11 -7.52
C SER A 36 -27.59 -10.16 -8.46
N LEU A 37 -27.23 -10.64 -9.65
CA LEU A 37 -26.52 -9.85 -10.65
C LEU A 37 -27.35 -8.66 -11.13
N ALA A 38 -28.64 -8.87 -11.38
CA ALA A 38 -29.55 -7.79 -11.77
C ALA A 38 -29.65 -6.70 -10.69
N LYS A 39 -29.72 -7.09 -9.41
CA LYS A 39 -29.74 -6.15 -8.28
C LYS A 39 -28.45 -5.34 -8.20
N ASP A 40 -27.30 -5.98 -8.34
CA ASP A 40 -26.00 -5.31 -8.24
C ASP A 40 -25.76 -4.37 -9.42
N VAL A 41 -26.16 -4.75 -10.64
CA VAL A 41 -26.13 -3.87 -11.81
C VAL A 41 -27.02 -2.64 -11.62
N SER A 42 -28.23 -2.80 -11.07
CA SER A 42 -29.13 -1.68 -10.78
C SER A 42 -28.50 -0.71 -9.78
N LYS A 43 -27.99 -1.23 -8.66
CA LYS A 43 -27.31 -0.42 -7.63
C LYS A 43 -26.10 0.32 -8.19
N TYR A 44 -25.29 -0.33 -9.03
CA TYR A 44 -24.16 0.31 -9.68
C TYR A 44 -24.61 1.47 -10.57
N ARG A 45 -25.67 1.27 -11.36
CA ARG A 45 -26.22 2.31 -12.25
C ARG A 45 -26.76 3.50 -11.47
N GLU A 46 -27.51 3.25 -10.40
CA GLU A 46 -28.01 4.30 -9.49
C GLU A 46 -26.87 5.11 -8.85
N ARG A 47 -25.80 4.44 -8.41
CA ARG A 47 -24.60 5.10 -7.89
C ARG A 47 -23.89 5.94 -8.96
N SER A 48 -23.74 5.40 -10.17
CA SER A 48 -23.09 6.11 -11.28
C SER A 48 -23.86 7.32 -11.80
N SER A 49 -25.18 7.34 -11.59
CA SER A 49 -26.08 8.43 -12.00
C SER A 49 -26.26 9.49 -10.92
N SER A 50 -25.89 9.17 -9.68
CA SER A 50 -25.89 10.12 -8.57
C SER A 50 -24.66 11.03 -8.67
N PRO A 51 -24.75 12.32 -8.29
CA PRO A 51 -23.56 13.16 -8.19
C PRO A 51 -22.57 12.45 -7.25
N MET A 52 -21.35 12.22 -7.76
CA MET A 52 -20.29 11.60 -6.96
C MET A 52 -20.18 12.37 -5.63
N PRO A 53 -20.02 11.68 -4.48
CA PRO A 53 -19.64 12.36 -3.26
C PRO A 53 -18.40 13.22 -3.55
N VAL A 54 -18.27 14.36 -2.86
CA VAL A 54 -17.14 15.31 -2.97
C VAL A 54 -15.87 14.68 -2.37
N GLN A 55 -15.49 13.52 -2.86
CA GLN A 55 -14.24 12.84 -2.56
C GLN A 55 -13.33 13.04 -3.76
N VAL A 56 -12.11 13.49 -3.48
CA VAL A 56 -11.10 13.65 -4.50
C VAL A 56 -10.80 12.29 -5.15
N PRO A 57 -10.45 12.25 -6.45
CA PRO A 57 -10.18 11.00 -7.18
C PRO A 57 -9.18 10.05 -6.49
N GLU A 58 -8.28 10.56 -5.65
CA GLU A 58 -7.32 9.74 -4.90
C GLU A 58 -7.95 8.88 -3.79
N VAL A 59 -9.14 9.24 -3.29
CA VAL A 59 -9.87 8.54 -2.22
C VAL A 59 -11.21 7.96 -2.68
N SER A 60 -11.46 7.95 -3.99
CA SER A 60 -12.73 7.45 -4.52
C SER A 60 -12.90 5.94 -4.29
N PRO A 61 -13.96 5.50 -3.57
CA PRO A 61 -14.30 4.08 -3.42
C PRO A 61 -14.81 3.44 -4.73
N SER A 62 -14.88 4.21 -5.82
CA SER A 62 -15.28 3.78 -7.16
C SER A 62 -14.16 3.13 -7.96
N ASN A 63 -12.92 3.18 -7.49
CA ASN A 63 -11.82 2.48 -8.15
C ASN A 63 -11.90 1.00 -7.79
N TYR A 64 -12.86 0.26 -8.34
CA TYR A 64 -12.83 -1.19 -8.30
C TYR A 64 -11.81 -1.68 -9.34
N PRO A 65 -10.82 -2.53 -8.99
CA PRO A 65 -10.74 -3.36 -7.78
C PRO A 65 -9.87 -2.72 -6.68
N ASN A 66 -10.40 -1.76 -5.91
CA ASN A 66 -9.71 -0.96 -4.87
C ASN A 66 -8.21 -0.79 -5.11
N LEU A 67 -7.81 -0.51 -6.36
CA LEU A 67 -6.40 -0.42 -6.69
C LEU A 67 -5.98 0.97 -6.23
N PRO A 68 -5.07 1.09 -5.24
CA PRO A 68 -4.60 2.39 -4.79
C PRO A 68 -4.05 3.14 -6.00
N THR A 69 -4.69 4.26 -6.37
CA THR A 69 -4.20 5.13 -7.45
C THR A 69 -2.95 5.87 -7.00
N THR A 70 -2.79 6.02 -5.68
CA THR A 70 -1.56 6.46 -5.04
C THR A 70 -0.66 5.25 -4.83
N SER A 71 0.63 5.38 -5.15
CA SER A 71 1.61 4.41 -4.70
C SER A 71 1.59 4.39 -3.18
N GLU A 72 1.12 3.30 -2.55
CA GLU A 72 1.09 3.14 -1.08
C GLU A 72 2.47 3.32 -0.42
N LEU A 73 3.53 3.31 -1.22
CA LEU A 73 4.93 3.48 -0.84
C LEU A 73 5.48 4.91 -1.05
N HIS A 74 4.62 5.85 -1.44
CA HIS A 74 4.95 7.28 -1.53
C HIS A 74 4.75 7.94 -0.17
N GLY A 75 5.74 8.70 0.30
CA GLY A 75 5.62 9.43 1.56
C GLY A 75 5.52 8.50 2.77
N ILE A 76 6.37 7.47 2.85
CA ILE A 76 6.36 6.53 3.98
C ILE A 76 7.28 6.99 5.12
N THR A 77 8.18 7.96 4.87
CA THR A 77 9.05 8.54 5.88
C THR A 77 8.88 10.04 6.00
N LEU A 78 9.24 10.61 7.16
CA LEU A 78 9.05 12.03 7.47
C LEU A 78 9.81 13.00 6.56
N GLN A 79 10.88 12.56 5.89
CA GLN A 79 11.67 13.41 4.99
C GLN A 79 11.58 12.96 3.52
N ASP A 80 10.57 12.16 3.17
CA ASP A 80 10.26 11.92 1.76
C ASP A 80 9.85 13.23 1.08
N ASP A 81 10.23 13.36 -0.20
CA ASP A 81 9.78 14.47 -1.03
C ASP A 81 8.26 14.40 -1.21
N PRO A 82 7.48 15.45 -0.88
CA PRO A 82 6.04 15.46 -1.09
C PRO A 82 5.65 15.18 -2.55
N GLU A 83 6.48 15.58 -3.51
CA GLU A 83 6.26 15.34 -4.94
C GLU A 83 6.78 13.97 -5.41
N GLY A 84 7.48 13.21 -4.56
CA GLY A 84 7.96 11.85 -4.83
C GLY A 84 9.15 11.72 -5.74
N VAL A 85 9.81 12.83 -6.08
CA VAL A 85 10.98 12.82 -6.97
C VAL A 85 12.16 12.14 -6.28
N HIS A 86 12.27 12.30 -4.96
CA HIS A 86 13.32 11.72 -4.16
C HIS A 86 12.77 10.96 -2.94
N LYS A 87 13.23 9.72 -2.79
CA LYS A 87 12.96 8.88 -1.62
C LYS A 87 14.04 9.09 -0.57
N GLU A 88 13.64 9.12 0.70
CA GLU A 88 14.57 9.11 1.81
C GLU A 88 15.30 7.75 1.90
N LEU A 89 16.63 7.79 1.93
CA LEU A 89 17.49 6.61 2.04
C LEU A 89 18.23 6.58 3.37
N PHE A 90 18.53 5.37 3.85
CA PHE A 90 19.21 5.10 5.11
C PHE A 90 20.36 4.12 4.91
N ASP A 91 21.35 4.17 5.79
CA ASP A 91 22.46 3.21 5.78
C ASP A 91 22.04 1.87 6.42
N ALA A 92 21.15 1.89 7.43
CA ALA A 92 20.54 0.67 7.97
C ALA A 92 19.17 0.91 8.61
N TYR A 93 18.33 -0.12 8.58
CA TYR A 93 17.10 -0.24 9.38
C TYR A 93 17.40 -0.96 10.70
N VAL A 94 16.90 -0.44 11.82
CA VAL A 94 17.06 -1.08 13.14
C VAL A 94 15.71 -1.67 13.57
N CYS A 95 15.66 -2.99 13.68
CA CYS A 95 14.50 -3.74 14.15
C CYS A 95 14.70 -4.08 15.63
N TYR A 96 13.77 -3.66 16.49
CA TYR A 96 13.88 -3.85 17.94
C TYR A 96 12.53 -4.12 18.59
N CYS A 97 12.55 -4.66 19.82
CA CYS A 97 11.33 -4.83 20.62
C CYS A 97 11.00 -3.54 21.38
N LYS A 98 9.71 -3.28 21.63
CA LYS A 98 9.25 -2.05 22.31
C LYS A 98 9.92 -1.81 23.67
N GLN A 99 10.32 -2.87 24.36
CA GLN A 99 11.02 -2.82 25.64
C GLN A 99 12.42 -2.15 25.51
N ASP A 100 13.06 -2.28 24.36
CA ASP A 100 14.41 -1.78 24.10
C ASP A 100 14.43 -0.36 23.51
N ARG A 101 13.26 0.25 23.31
CA ARG A 101 13.09 1.54 22.63
C ARG A 101 14.03 2.63 23.16
N ASP A 102 14.08 2.81 24.48
CA ASP A 102 14.89 3.88 25.08
C ASP A 102 16.39 3.65 24.93
N PHE A 103 16.81 2.37 24.88
CA PHE A 103 18.19 2.00 24.61
C PHE A 103 18.53 2.28 23.13
N VAL A 104 17.67 1.86 22.21
CA VAL A 104 17.86 2.04 20.77
C VAL A 104 17.91 3.52 20.39
N LEU A 105 17.04 4.35 20.95
CA LEU A 105 17.06 5.79 20.70
C LEU A 105 18.41 6.43 21.09
N LYS A 106 18.95 6.07 22.25
CA LYS A 106 20.27 6.56 22.71
C LYS A 106 21.40 6.04 21.81
N MET A 107 21.31 4.79 21.38
CA MET A 107 22.28 4.18 20.46
C MET A 107 22.29 4.91 19.12
N VAL A 108 21.11 5.13 18.52
CA VAL A 108 20.96 5.84 17.25
C VAL A 108 21.51 7.26 17.36
N GLU A 109 21.09 8.02 18.39
CA GLU A 109 21.58 9.39 18.62
C GLU A 109 23.10 9.44 18.72
N ARG A 110 23.70 8.49 19.44
CA ARG A 110 25.15 8.40 19.61
C ARG A 110 25.85 8.09 18.30
N LEU A 111 25.39 7.09 17.54
CA LEU A 111 26.03 6.67 16.29
C LEU A 111 25.92 7.72 15.19
N GLU A 112 24.78 8.40 15.07
CA GLU A 112 24.59 9.47 14.09
C GLU A 112 25.42 10.73 14.45
N ARG A 113 25.64 11.00 15.74
CA ARG A 113 26.44 12.14 16.24
C ARG A 113 27.95 11.88 16.19
N GLU A 114 28.42 10.74 16.69
CA GLU A 114 29.86 10.45 16.85
C GLU A 114 30.57 10.29 15.50
N GLN A 115 29.88 9.82 14.46
CA GLN A 115 30.46 9.68 13.12
C GLN A 115 30.45 11.00 12.31
N SER A 116 30.08 12.13 12.93
CA SER A 116 30.09 13.46 12.30
C SER A 116 31.43 14.23 12.47
N GLY A 117 32.50 13.56 12.91
CA GLY A 117 33.86 14.14 13.03
C GLY A 117 34.54 14.43 11.68
N PRO A 118 35.68 15.15 11.66
CA PRO A 118 36.34 15.60 10.44
C PRO A 118 36.93 14.41 9.66
N GLY A 119 36.16 13.90 8.70
CA GLY A 119 36.50 12.74 7.87
C GLY A 119 35.54 11.54 8.01
N GLY A 120 34.58 11.58 8.93
CA GLY A 120 33.56 10.54 9.11
C GLY A 120 32.37 10.72 8.18
N ARG A 121 31.94 9.65 7.50
CA ARG A 121 30.64 9.64 6.81
C ARG A 121 29.55 9.64 7.89
N ARG A 122 28.66 10.64 7.88
CA ARG A 122 27.49 10.68 8.76
C ARG A 122 26.61 9.46 8.49
N LEU A 123 26.56 8.53 9.45
CA LEU A 123 25.67 7.38 9.42
C LEU A 123 24.22 7.88 9.57
N LYS A 124 23.30 7.30 8.80
CA LYS A 124 21.87 7.58 8.92
C LYS A 124 21.10 6.27 9.16
N LEU A 125 20.47 6.15 10.31
CA LEU A 125 19.74 4.95 10.73
C LEU A 125 18.23 5.21 10.65
N CYS A 126 17.45 4.18 10.31
CA CYS A 126 15.99 4.22 10.30
C CYS A 126 15.43 3.45 11.50
N ILE A 127 14.55 4.08 12.27
CA ILE A 127 13.68 3.42 13.27
C ILE A 127 12.22 3.79 13.03
N ASP A 128 11.33 2.82 13.26
CA ASP A 128 9.91 2.94 12.98
C ASP A 128 9.23 4.04 13.82
N ASP A 129 9.54 4.12 15.11
CA ASP A 129 8.96 5.11 16.03
C ASP A 129 9.35 6.57 15.73
N ARG A 130 10.37 6.81 14.89
CA ARG A 130 10.90 8.16 14.59
C ARG A 130 10.72 8.56 13.14
N ASP A 131 11.03 7.67 12.21
CA ASP A 131 11.25 8.04 10.81
C ASP A 131 10.04 7.74 9.93
N LEU A 132 9.14 6.83 10.34
CA LEU A 132 7.98 6.42 9.57
C LEU A 132 6.76 7.34 9.79
N ILE A 133 6.01 7.59 8.73
CA ILE A 133 4.72 8.27 8.80
C ILE A 133 3.64 7.28 9.27
N PRO A 134 2.83 7.63 10.29
CA PRO A 134 1.75 6.76 10.74
C PRO A 134 0.61 6.66 9.72
N GLY A 135 -0.06 5.51 9.68
CA GLY A 135 -1.24 5.27 8.83
C GLY A 135 -0.98 4.41 7.60
N THR A 136 0.29 4.12 7.29
CA THR A 136 0.69 3.20 6.23
C THR A 136 0.71 1.74 6.71
N ALA A 137 0.54 0.77 5.80
CA ALA A 137 0.57 -0.65 6.14
C ALA A 137 1.97 -1.08 6.63
N TYR A 138 2.10 -1.40 7.92
CA TYR A 138 3.39 -1.66 8.58
C TYR A 138 4.25 -2.71 7.86
N LEU A 139 3.68 -3.84 7.47
CA LEU A 139 4.42 -4.92 6.82
C LEU A 139 4.93 -4.52 5.43
N THR A 140 4.09 -3.83 4.65
CA THR A 140 4.44 -3.35 3.30
C THR A 140 5.56 -2.31 3.37
N VAL A 141 5.47 -1.38 4.32
CA VAL A 141 6.48 -0.33 4.54
C VAL A 141 7.79 -0.92 5.06
N THR A 142 7.73 -1.88 5.98
CA THR A 142 8.93 -2.55 6.51
C THR A 142 9.65 -3.30 5.39
N ALA A 143 8.93 -3.99 4.50
CA ALA A 143 9.51 -4.64 3.34
C ALA A 143 10.19 -3.64 2.39
N GLU A 144 9.51 -2.54 2.03
CA GLU A 144 10.10 -1.47 1.19
C GLU A 144 11.35 -0.85 1.83
N LEU A 145 11.34 -0.65 3.16
CA LEU A 145 12.50 -0.14 3.89
C LEU A 145 13.70 -1.07 3.78
N ILE A 146 13.50 -2.37 4.00
CA ILE A 146 14.57 -3.37 3.99
C ILE A 146 15.12 -3.59 2.57
N GLU A 147 14.23 -3.65 1.58
CA GLU A 147 14.61 -3.99 0.20
C GLU A 147 15.19 -2.80 -0.57
N ASN A 148 14.56 -1.63 -0.45
CA ASN A 148 14.78 -0.54 -1.41
C ASN A 148 15.35 0.74 -0.78
N ARG A 149 15.23 0.93 0.54
CA ARG A 149 15.62 2.19 1.19
C ARG A 149 16.77 2.08 2.19
N CYS A 150 17.08 0.88 2.68
CA CYS A 150 18.16 0.61 3.62
C CYS A 150 19.18 -0.34 3.01
N LYS A 151 20.47 -0.10 3.26
CA LYS A 151 21.54 -0.99 2.76
C LYS A 151 21.73 -2.24 3.62
N ARG A 152 21.31 -2.17 4.89
CA ARG A 152 21.51 -3.20 5.91
C ARG A 152 20.35 -3.20 6.90
N MET A 153 20.21 -4.32 7.61
CA MET A 153 19.30 -4.46 8.74
C MET A 153 20.13 -4.79 9.99
N VAL A 154 19.81 -4.14 11.10
CA VAL A 154 20.33 -4.42 12.44
C VAL A 154 19.19 -5.00 13.26
N VAL A 155 19.45 -6.12 13.93
CA VAL A 155 18.50 -6.86 14.77
C VAL A 155 19.08 -6.97 16.16
#